data_AF-A0A0G3I344-F1
#
_entry.id   AF-A0A0G3I344-F1
#
_cell.length_a   1.000
_cell.length_b   1.000
_cell.length_c   1.000
_cell.angle_alpha   90.00
_cell.angle_beta   90.00
_cell.angle_gamma   90.00
#
_symmetry.space_group_name_H-M   'P 1'
#
loop_
_entity.id
_entity.type
_entity.pdbx_description
1 polymer ?
#
loop_
_entity_poly.entity_id
_entity_poly.type
_entity_poly.pdbx_seq_one_letter_code
_entity_poly.pdbx_strand_id
1 'polypeptide(L)'
;MKIFENIPRVIGDALSERGYVNLTSVQEAVLNPDLREKDVLVSAQTGSGKTVAFGLSLAPDLLAGKDRFGPAGAPLALAIAPTRELAAQVGRELEWLYAKTGVVVAVCIGGVNLHHERRDLQKGAHIVVGTPGRLCDHIRGKSLNMSHLRAVVIDEADEMLDLGFRDDIEFILNSSPKKKRMLMFSATISPAITVLAKNYQKDAVRVNIISENRQHSDIDYRAVLVASSDRDNAVVNILRYYDAKNAIVFCSTRASVARFTKVLAEHLFQVVALSGELSQQERSNALQVMRDGRARVCIATDVAARGIDLPDLELVIHAELSSNPDNLLHRSGRTGRAGRKGISIFVIPQNMQRRAERLFKEANVSVVWGSTPSVESIVERDYTRVLQSPVLLDPIQGDEKKMIDALLEKHDAQTIAAGFLRIHRAGLCAPEEVRSISLNSYKDHGDYKNSKFGRNSRDNFKNSSWFSLSIGSKQKAEARWLIPMLCRSSGISRQSIGAIRVQPDQTFIEISTEGADLLRRSVKLEKGINVKYLDGEKPDFKNYRSPGFKARNFSDNKPIKRFKKFKSSKN
;
A
#
# COMPACT_ATOMS: atom_id res chain seq x y z
N MET A 1 -7.24 42.03 -8.24
CA MET A 1 -7.33 40.61 -7.79
C MET A 1 -8.71 40.08 -8.16
N LYS A 2 -8.83 39.32 -9.26
CA LYS A 2 -10.11 38.79 -9.80
C LYS A 2 -10.40 37.33 -9.41
N ILE A 3 -9.63 36.76 -8.49
CA ILE A 3 -9.56 35.30 -8.27
C ILE A 3 -10.83 34.74 -7.58
N PHE A 4 -11.60 35.60 -6.89
CA PHE A 4 -12.75 35.19 -6.08
C PHE A 4 -14.09 35.81 -6.53
N GLU A 5 -14.22 36.28 -7.79
CA GLU A 5 -15.42 37.00 -8.27
C GLU A 5 -16.74 36.23 -8.07
N ASN A 6 -16.70 34.89 -8.07
CA ASN A 6 -17.87 34.03 -7.89
C ASN A 6 -18.02 33.43 -6.47
N ILE A 7 -17.20 33.85 -5.51
CA ILE A 7 -17.21 33.36 -4.13
C ILE A 7 -17.71 34.47 -3.19
N PRO A 8 -18.56 34.15 -2.19
CA PRO A 8 -18.94 35.14 -1.17
C PRO A 8 -17.71 35.77 -0.52
N ARG A 9 -17.67 37.10 -0.40
CA ARG A 9 -16.50 37.86 0.03
C ARG A 9 -15.88 37.32 1.32
N VAL A 10 -16.73 36.99 2.31
CA VAL A 10 -16.30 36.45 3.61
C VAL A 10 -15.53 35.14 3.49
N ILE A 11 -15.89 34.30 2.52
CA ILE A 11 -15.18 33.04 2.23
C ILE A 11 -13.88 33.30 1.47
N GLY A 12 -13.88 34.25 0.52
CA GLY A 12 -12.67 34.68 -0.18
C GLY A 12 -11.62 35.26 0.76
N ASP A 13 -12.05 36.01 1.79
CA ASP A 13 -11.15 36.53 2.82
C ASP A 13 -10.54 35.41 3.68
N ALA A 14 -11.32 34.37 4.01
CA ALA A 14 -10.83 33.21 4.76
C ALA A 14 -9.80 32.38 3.95
N LEU A 15 -10.03 32.23 2.64
CA LEU A 15 -9.06 31.62 1.73
C LEU A 15 -7.74 32.41 1.69
N SER A 16 -7.83 33.74 1.59
CA SER A 16 -6.67 34.62 1.54
C SER A 16 -5.82 34.53 2.81
N GLU A 17 -6.44 34.46 3.99
CA GLU A 17 -5.75 34.28 5.28
C GLU A 17 -5.03 32.94 5.41
N ARG A 18 -5.54 31.89 4.75
CA ARG A 18 -4.87 30.58 4.67
C ARG A 18 -3.78 30.53 3.58
N GLY A 19 -3.52 31.63 2.88
CA GLY A 19 -2.48 31.73 1.87
C GLY A 19 -2.87 31.13 0.51
N TYR A 20 -4.16 30.99 0.21
CA TYR A 20 -4.61 30.56 -1.12
C TYR A 20 -4.36 31.66 -2.15
N VAL A 21 -3.39 31.43 -3.03
CA VAL A 21 -3.07 32.33 -4.15
C VAL A 21 -3.91 31.99 -5.39
N ASN A 22 -4.09 30.70 -5.68
CA ASN A 22 -4.90 30.18 -6.78
C ASN A 22 -5.81 29.04 -6.30
N LEU A 23 -6.93 28.82 -7.00
CA LEU A 23 -7.81 27.69 -6.75
C LEU A 23 -7.29 26.44 -7.49
N THR A 24 -7.58 25.26 -6.96
CA THR A 24 -7.29 24.00 -7.65
C THR A 24 -8.32 23.75 -8.76
N SER A 25 -8.00 22.91 -9.75
CA SER A 25 -8.91 22.62 -10.87
C SER A 25 -10.28 22.09 -10.41
N VAL A 26 -10.33 21.32 -9.31
CA VAL A 26 -11.61 20.87 -8.74
C VAL A 26 -12.38 22.01 -8.06
N GLN A 27 -11.69 22.95 -7.41
CA GLN A 27 -12.32 24.12 -6.78
C GLN A 27 -12.88 25.08 -7.83
N GLU A 28 -12.17 25.31 -8.93
CA GLU A 28 -12.66 26.11 -10.05
C GLU A 28 -13.87 25.46 -10.73
N ALA A 29 -13.79 24.15 -10.98
CA ALA A 29 -14.85 23.43 -11.68
C ALA A 29 -16.17 23.44 -10.92
N VAL A 30 -16.16 23.27 -9.59
CA VAL A 30 -17.40 23.29 -8.79
C VAL A 30 -17.99 24.69 -8.63
N LEU A 31 -17.20 25.74 -8.90
CA LEU A 31 -17.64 27.14 -8.92
C LEU A 31 -18.24 27.57 -10.26
N ASN A 32 -18.29 26.68 -11.25
CA ASN A 32 -18.93 26.99 -12.53
C ASN A 32 -20.40 27.41 -12.30
N PRO A 33 -20.82 28.60 -12.80
CA PRO A 33 -22.19 29.09 -12.68
C PRO A 33 -23.27 28.08 -13.12
N ASP A 34 -22.97 27.23 -14.10
CA ASP A 34 -23.89 26.20 -14.61
C ASP A 34 -24.23 25.10 -13.56
N LEU A 35 -23.46 25.03 -12.48
CA LEU A 35 -23.61 24.05 -11.40
C LEU A 35 -24.28 24.62 -10.14
N ARG A 36 -24.57 25.93 -10.09
CA ARG A 36 -24.91 26.69 -8.87
C ARG A 36 -26.14 26.19 -8.09
N GLU A 37 -26.99 25.37 -8.70
CA GLU A 37 -28.15 24.74 -8.04
C GLU A 37 -28.36 23.26 -8.42
N LYS A 38 -27.40 22.68 -9.16
CA LYS A 38 -27.51 21.30 -9.64
C LYS A 38 -26.85 20.34 -8.68
N ASP A 39 -27.34 19.12 -8.68
CA ASP A 39 -26.61 18.00 -8.10
C ASP A 39 -25.36 17.73 -8.92
N VAL A 40 -24.27 17.34 -8.26
CA VAL A 40 -22.98 17.17 -8.92
C VAL A 40 -22.37 15.83 -8.52
N LEU A 41 -21.92 15.07 -9.50
CA LEU A 41 -21.05 13.92 -9.30
C LEU A 41 -19.64 14.31 -9.78
N VAL A 42 -18.74 14.53 -8.84
CA VAL A 42 -17.36 14.94 -9.10
C VAL A 42 -16.45 13.72 -9.00
N SER A 43 -15.75 13.42 -10.11
CA SER A 43 -14.62 12.50 -10.09
C SER A 43 -13.33 13.30 -9.93
N ALA A 44 -12.70 13.18 -8.76
CA ALA A 44 -11.45 13.84 -8.44
C ALA A 44 -10.65 13.05 -7.39
N GLN A 45 -9.32 13.03 -7.55
CA GLN A 45 -8.42 12.28 -6.67
C GLN A 45 -8.34 12.89 -5.27
N THR A 46 -7.93 12.08 -4.29
CA THR A 46 -7.67 12.55 -2.91
C THR A 46 -6.53 13.56 -2.89
N GLY A 47 -6.61 14.56 -2.02
CA GLY A 47 -5.62 15.65 -1.96
C GLY A 47 -5.76 16.74 -3.03
N SER A 48 -6.76 16.67 -3.92
CA SER A 48 -7.04 17.74 -4.91
C SER A 48 -7.71 18.99 -4.33
N GLY A 49 -8.00 19.01 -3.02
CA GLY A 49 -8.71 20.10 -2.36
C GLY A 49 -10.25 19.99 -2.42
N LYS A 50 -10.78 18.76 -2.51
CA LYS A 50 -12.23 18.46 -2.62
C LYS A 50 -13.06 19.04 -1.48
N THR A 51 -12.54 18.99 -0.26
CA THR A 51 -13.24 19.48 0.92
C THR A 51 -13.53 20.97 0.84
N VAL A 52 -12.49 21.77 0.54
CA VAL A 52 -12.66 23.20 0.25
C VAL A 52 -13.54 23.40 -0.98
N ALA A 53 -13.42 22.56 -2.03
CA ALA A 53 -14.24 22.67 -3.24
C ALA A 53 -15.74 22.58 -2.93
N PHE A 54 -16.21 21.56 -2.20
CA PHE A 54 -17.63 21.52 -1.85
C PHE A 54 -18.02 22.60 -0.85
N GLY A 55 -17.11 22.97 0.08
CA GLY A 55 -17.31 24.09 0.98
C GLY A 55 -17.61 25.38 0.20
N LEU A 56 -16.86 25.65 -0.88
CA LEU A 56 -17.07 26.78 -1.77
C LEU A 56 -18.37 26.65 -2.56
N SER A 57 -18.65 25.47 -3.11
CA SER A 57 -19.86 25.22 -3.89
C SER A 57 -21.15 25.41 -3.07
N LEU A 58 -21.12 25.08 -1.78
CA LEU A 58 -22.28 25.20 -0.88
C LEU A 58 -22.44 26.58 -0.25
N ALA A 59 -21.40 27.43 -0.28
CA ALA A 59 -21.45 28.72 0.40
C ALA A 59 -22.62 29.60 -0.02
N PRO A 60 -22.99 29.72 -1.31
CA PRO A 60 -24.17 30.49 -1.72
C PRO A 60 -25.47 29.94 -1.13
N ASP A 61 -25.63 28.61 -1.13
CA ASP A 61 -26.82 27.92 -0.61
C ASP A 61 -26.93 28.12 0.91
N LEU A 62 -25.82 28.04 1.63
CA LEU A 62 -25.78 28.11 3.08
C LEU A 62 -25.92 29.54 3.62
N LEU A 63 -25.25 30.50 2.97
CA LEU A 63 -25.27 31.89 3.40
C LEU A 63 -26.51 32.66 2.91
N ALA A 64 -27.14 32.21 1.81
CA ALA A 64 -28.33 32.83 1.24
C ALA A 64 -28.19 34.36 1.07
N GLY A 65 -27.02 34.80 0.57
CA GLY A 65 -26.72 36.22 0.34
C GLY A 65 -26.34 37.03 1.59
N LYS A 66 -26.19 36.39 2.76
CA LYS A 66 -25.72 37.03 4.00
C LYS A 66 -24.24 36.76 4.22
N ASP A 67 -23.60 37.61 5.03
CA ASP A 67 -22.20 37.43 5.42
C ASP A 67 -22.01 36.53 6.65
N ARG A 68 -23.10 36.25 7.39
CA ARG A 68 -23.09 35.46 8.62
C ARG A 68 -24.28 34.52 8.74
N PHE A 69 -24.08 33.42 9.44
CA PHE A 69 -25.15 32.54 9.88
C PHE A 69 -25.98 33.19 10.99
N GLY A 70 -27.24 32.74 11.11
CA GLY A 70 -28.08 33.07 12.26
C GLY A 70 -27.73 32.22 13.50
N PRO A 71 -28.60 32.17 14.51
CA PRO A 71 -28.46 31.24 15.62
C PRO A 71 -28.43 29.79 15.13
N ALA A 72 -27.54 28.99 15.70
CA ALA A 72 -27.43 27.58 15.36
C ALA A 72 -28.70 26.81 15.79
N GLY A 73 -29.17 25.92 14.92
CA GLY A 73 -30.40 25.15 15.12
C GLY A 73 -30.32 23.81 14.39
N ALA A 74 -31.38 23.43 13.68
CA ALA A 74 -31.32 22.27 12.80
C ALA A 74 -30.33 22.53 11.64
N PRO A 75 -29.45 21.56 11.31
CA PRO A 75 -28.43 21.73 10.29
C PRO A 75 -28.96 22.05 8.91
N LEU A 76 -28.19 22.86 8.21
CA LEU A 76 -28.42 23.32 6.84
C LEU A 76 -27.64 22.48 5.82
N ALA A 77 -26.50 21.91 6.25
CA ALA A 77 -25.71 20.96 5.47
C ALA A 77 -25.32 19.73 6.29
N LEU A 78 -25.22 18.61 5.59
CA LEU A 78 -24.66 17.36 6.09
C LEU A 78 -23.51 16.92 5.18
N ALA A 79 -22.33 16.66 5.74
CA ALA A 79 -21.21 16.05 5.04
C ALA A 79 -20.95 14.65 5.60
N ILE A 80 -20.95 13.65 4.73
CA ILE A 80 -20.76 12.24 5.07
C ILE A 80 -19.38 11.83 4.56
N ALA A 81 -18.54 11.30 5.45
CA ALA A 81 -17.20 10.82 5.14
C ALA A 81 -17.01 9.35 5.60
N PRO A 82 -16.22 8.53 4.89
CA PRO A 82 -16.04 7.09 5.19
C PRO A 82 -15.43 6.80 6.54
N THR A 83 -14.54 7.66 7.03
CA THR A 83 -13.73 7.41 8.21
C THR A 83 -13.86 8.54 9.20
N ARG A 84 -13.59 8.24 10.47
CA ARG A 84 -13.67 9.20 11.57
C ARG A 84 -12.64 10.31 11.40
N GLU A 85 -11.47 9.94 10.88
CA GLU A 85 -10.34 10.83 10.65
C GLU A 85 -10.65 11.82 9.53
N LEU A 86 -11.20 11.34 8.42
CA LEU A 86 -11.62 12.20 7.32
C LEU A 86 -12.79 13.09 7.74
N ALA A 87 -13.78 12.56 8.47
CA ALA A 87 -14.87 13.39 9.02
C ALA A 87 -14.35 14.51 9.94
N ALA A 88 -13.38 14.22 10.82
CA ALA A 88 -12.76 15.23 11.67
C ALA A 88 -11.93 16.25 10.86
N GLN A 89 -11.26 15.82 9.79
CA GLN A 89 -10.56 16.71 8.87
C GLN A 89 -11.53 17.64 8.14
N VAL A 90 -12.59 17.09 7.57
CA VAL A 90 -13.65 17.85 6.90
C VAL A 90 -14.25 18.87 7.85
N GLY A 91 -14.53 18.49 9.11
CA GLY A 91 -14.99 19.41 10.15
C GLY A 91 -14.05 20.59 10.34
N ARG A 92 -12.75 20.33 10.59
CA ARG A 92 -11.73 21.39 10.76
C ARG A 92 -11.60 22.29 9.54
N GLU A 93 -11.70 21.73 8.34
CA GLU A 93 -11.61 22.51 7.10
C GLU A 93 -12.79 23.45 6.92
N LEU A 94 -14.01 22.98 7.20
CA LEU A 94 -15.21 23.81 7.14
C LEU A 94 -15.24 24.86 8.25
N GLU A 95 -14.73 24.55 9.45
CA GLU A 95 -14.63 25.51 10.56
C GLU A 95 -13.81 26.73 10.18
N TRP A 96 -12.61 26.56 9.62
CA TRP A 96 -11.80 27.72 9.23
C TRP A 96 -12.34 28.41 7.99
N LEU A 97 -12.86 27.66 7.01
CA LEU A 97 -13.39 28.22 5.77
C LEU A 97 -14.57 29.17 6.03
N TYR A 98 -15.39 28.82 7.01
CA TYR A 98 -16.56 29.60 7.42
C TYR A 98 -16.36 30.37 8.75
N ALA A 99 -15.14 30.48 9.28
CA ALA A 99 -14.88 31.07 10.59
C ALA A 99 -15.48 32.49 10.74
N LYS A 100 -15.35 33.32 9.71
CA LYS A 100 -15.85 34.71 9.69
C LYS A 100 -17.37 34.84 9.60
N THR A 101 -18.07 33.73 9.32
CA THR A 101 -19.53 33.68 9.18
C THR A 101 -20.24 33.34 10.49
N GLY A 102 -19.51 32.97 11.56
CA GLY A 102 -20.11 32.49 12.81
C GLY A 102 -20.69 31.07 12.70
N VAL A 103 -20.12 30.24 11.83
CA VAL A 103 -20.56 28.85 11.65
C VAL A 103 -20.41 28.06 12.94
N VAL A 104 -21.27 27.04 13.10
CA VAL A 104 -21.15 26.04 14.16
C VAL A 104 -21.14 24.71 13.44
N VAL A 105 -20.01 24.01 13.52
CA VAL A 105 -19.81 22.71 12.89
C VAL A 105 -19.84 21.66 13.99
N ALA A 106 -20.69 20.64 13.83
CA ALA A 106 -20.71 19.48 14.72
C ALA A 106 -20.14 18.27 13.99
N VAL A 107 -19.25 17.53 14.65
CA VAL A 107 -18.62 16.33 14.12
C VAL A 107 -19.12 15.11 14.88
N CYS A 108 -19.78 14.18 14.18
CA CYS A 108 -20.38 12.97 14.72
C CYS A 108 -19.61 11.73 14.24
N ILE A 109 -18.72 11.20 15.08
CA ILE A 109 -17.82 10.10 14.73
C ILE A 109 -17.81 9.01 15.81
N GLY A 110 -17.68 7.75 15.40
CA GLY A 110 -17.62 6.65 16.36
C GLY A 110 -16.44 6.77 17.34
N GLY A 111 -16.57 6.18 18.53
CA GLY A 111 -15.51 6.19 19.56
C GLY A 111 -15.49 7.44 20.45
N VAL A 112 -16.35 8.44 20.18
CA VAL A 112 -16.62 9.57 21.06
C VAL A 112 -17.92 9.28 21.85
N ASN A 113 -18.07 9.88 23.04
CA ASN A 113 -19.25 9.67 23.89
C ASN A 113 -20.53 10.23 23.20
N LEU A 114 -21.51 9.35 22.97
CA LEU A 114 -22.77 9.68 22.29
C LEU A 114 -23.57 10.77 23.01
N HIS A 115 -23.50 10.83 24.33
CA HIS A 115 -24.19 11.85 25.11
C HIS A 115 -23.60 13.25 24.88
N HIS A 116 -22.28 13.35 24.67
CA HIS A 116 -21.63 14.61 24.38
C HIS A 116 -22.05 15.13 23.00
N GLU A 117 -21.94 14.29 21.96
CA GLU A 117 -22.38 14.65 20.61
C GLU A 117 -23.88 14.99 20.56
N ARG A 118 -24.72 14.24 21.28
CA ARG A 118 -26.14 14.56 21.40
C ARG A 118 -26.38 15.95 22.01
N ARG A 119 -25.59 16.33 23.02
CA ARG A 119 -25.69 17.65 23.65
C ARG A 119 -25.27 18.76 22.69
N ASP A 120 -24.22 18.53 21.90
CA ASP A 120 -23.76 19.50 20.91
C ASP A 120 -24.77 19.66 19.76
N LEU A 121 -25.37 18.56 19.29
CA LEU A 121 -26.48 18.61 18.33
C LEU A 121 -27.72 19.33 18.89
N GLN A 122 -28.01 19.18 20.19
CA GLN A 122 -29.12 19.87 20.86
C GLN A 122 -28.89 21.38 21.01
N LYS A 123 -27.64 21.82 21.18
CA LYS A 123 -27.29 23.26 21.16
C LYS A 123 -27.48 23.87 19.77
N GLY A 124 -27.53 23.04 18.73
CA GLY A 124 -27.70 23.43 17.35
C GLY A 124 -26.38 23.48 16.59
N ALA A 125 -26.42 23.13 15.31
CA ALA A 125 -25.28 23.20 14.40
C ALA A 125 -25.75 23.67 13.02
N HIS A 126 -24.93 24.46 12.34
CA HIS A 126 -25.19 24.89 10.96
C HIS A 126 -24.82 23.79 9.97
N ILE A 127 -23.71 23.11 10.24
CA ILE A 127 -23.16 22.03 9.42
C ILE A 127 -22.89 20.85 10.33
N VAL A 128 -23.34 19.66 9.92
CA VAL A 128 -22.98 18.40 10.58
C VAL A 128 -22.07 17.61 9.66
N VAL A 129 -20.98 17.07 10.21
CA VAL A 129 -20.05 16.19 9.52
C VAL A 129 -20.02 14.86 10.25
N GLY A 130 -20.07 13.71 9.57
CA GLY A 130 -20.00 12.45 10.29
C GLY A 130 -19.78 11.21 9.45
N THR A 131 -19.55 10.11 10.16
CA THR A 131 -19.45 8.76 9.57
C THR A 131 -20.82 8.10 9.44
N PRO A 132 -21.09 7.29 8.40
CA PRO A 132 -22.42 6.72 8.12
C PRO A 132 -23.09 6.07 9.35
N GLY A 133 -22.45 5.07 9.95
CA GLY A 133 -23.03 4.38 11.11
C GLY A 133 -23.35 5.30 12.29
N ARG A 134 -22.47 6.29 12.58
CA ARG A 134 -22.71 7.23 13.68
C ARG A 134 -23.84 8.22 13.39
N LEU A 135 -23.96 8.66 12.15
CA LEU A 135 -25.10 9.48 11.72
C LEU A 135 -26.40 8.69 11.82
N CYS A 136 -26.41 7.42 11.41
CA CYS A 136 -27.56 6.53 11.58
C CYS A 136 -28.01 6.46 13.05
N ASP A 137 -27.08 6.30 14.00
CA ASP A 137 -27.38 6.29 15.43
C ASP A 137 -28.08 7.57 15.88
N HIS A 138 -27.56 8.73 15.47
CA HIS A 138 -28.14 10.02 15.85
C HIS A 138 -29.51 10.29 15.23
N ILE A 139 -29.74 9.82 14.00
CA ILE A 139 -31.03 9.91 13.30
C ILE A 139 -32.05 8.99 13.98
N ARG A 140 -31.72 7.72 14.23
CA ARG A 140 -32.59 6.75 14.92
C ARG A 140 -32.93 7.22 16.34
N GLY A 141 -31.94 7.78 17.05
CA GLY A 141 -32.09 8.36 18.37
C GLY A 141 -32.82 9.71 18.41
N LYS A 142 -33.27 10.23 17.26
CA LYS A 142 -33.93 11.55 17.10
C LYS A 142 -33.13 12.73 17.68
N SER A 143 -31.81 12.58 17.77
CA SER A 143 -30.90 13.63 18.23
C SER A 143 -30.41 14.52 17.09
N LEU A 144 -30.43 14.03 15.86
CA LEU A 144 -30.14 14.79 14.65
C LEU A 144 -31.44 15.09 13.90
N ASN A 145 -31.88 16.35 13.94
CA ASN A 145 -33.00 16.80 13.13
C ASN A 145 -32.52 17.26 11.74
N MET A 146 -32.87 16.53 10.69
CA MET A 146 -32.45 16.83 9.32
C MET A 146 -33.46 17.65 8.50
N SER A 147 -34.55 18.14 9.12
CA SER A 147 -35.67 18.78 8.41
C SER A 147 -35.28 20.02 7.59
N HIS A 148 -34.21 20.72 7.98
CA HIS A 148 -33.77 21.97 7.36
C HIS A 148 -32.56 21.80 6.43
N LEU A 149 -32.15 20.57 6.13
CA LEU A 149 -31.04 20.33 5.22
C LEU A 149 -31.35 20.91 3.83
N ARG A 150 -30.52 21.86 3.41
CA ARG A 150 -30.48 22.40 2.05
C ARG A 150 -29.48 21.64 1.17
N ALA A 151 -28.44 21.08 1.79
CA ALA A 151 -27.39 20.37 1.07
C ALA A 151 -26.93 19.09 1.78
N VAL A 152 -26.55 18.08 0.99
CA VAL A 152 -25.88 16.86 1.45
C VAL A 152 -24.65 16.60 0.59
N VAL A 153 -23.52 16.31 1.24
CA VAL A 153 -22.27 15.92 0.59
C VAL A 153 -21.92 14.50 0.97
N ILE A 154 -21.54 13.70 -0.03
CA ILE A 154 -20.93 12.39 0.13
C ILE A 154 -19.49 12.51 -0.36
N ASP A 155 -18.52 12.48 0.56
CA ASP A 155 -17.10 12.51 0.22
C ASP A 155 -16.50 11.10 0.26
N GLU A 156 -15.60 10.79 -0.67
CA GLU A 156 -15.03 9.44 -0.90
C GLU A 156 -16.12 8.35 -0.99
N ALA A 157 -17.07 8.53 -1.92
CA ALA A 157 -18.21 7.64 -2.10
C ALA A 157 -17.84 6.19 -2.45
N ASP A 158 -16.77 5.99 -3.24
CA ASP A 158 -16.21 4.66 -3.53
C ASP A 158 -15.76 3.96 -2.25
N GLU A 159 -14.97 4.66 -1.45
CA GLU A 159 -14.42 4.15 -0.20
C GLU A 159 -15.52 3.73 0.78
N MET A 160 -16.61 4.49 0.89
CA MET A 160 -17.75 4.10 1.74
C MET A 160 -18.44 2.82 1.28
N LEU A 161 -18.56 2.61 -0.03
CA LEU A 161 -19.16 1.38 -0.57
C LEU A 161 -18.23 0.19 -0.37
N ASP A 162 -16.93 0.38 -0.52
CA ASP A 162 -15.91 -0.65 -0.25
C ASP A 162 -15.88 -1.06 1.22
N LEU A 163 -16.15 -0.13 2.14
CA LEU A 163 -16.28 -0.39 3.58
C LEU A 163 -17.64 -1.01 3.97
N GLY A 164 -18.56 -1.16 3.03
CA GLY A 164 -19.88 -1.78 3.26
C GLY A 164 -20.93 -0.84 3.86
N PHE A 165 -20.74 0.49 3.83
CA PHE A 165 -21.69 1.46 4.40
C PHE A 165 -22.89 1.78 3.51
N ARG A 166 -23.19 0.94 2.52
CA ARG A 166 -24.26 1.20 1.56
C ARG A 166 -25.61 1.42 2.24
N ASP A 167 -26.02 0.48 3.09
CA ASP A 167 -27.34 0.51 3.74
C ASP A 167 -27.48 1.71 4.68
N ASP A 168 -26.38 2.08 5.34
CA ASP A 168 -26.32 3.27 6.20
C ASP A 168 -26.47 4.57 5.39
N ILE A 169 -25.79 4.69 4.25
CA ILE A 169 -25.94 5.83 3.35
C ILE A 169 -27.39 5.93 2.86
N GLU A 170 -27.95 4.82 2.37
CA GLU A 170 -29.34 4.79 1.89
C GLU A 170 -30.32 5.19 3.00
N PHE A 171 -30.11 4.73 4.24
CA PHE A 171 -30.91 5.14 5.39
C PHE A 171 -30.83 6.64 5.68
N ILE A 172 -29.62 7.22 5.68
CA ILE A 172 -29.41 8.66 5.91
C ILE A 172 -30.12 9.48 4.82
N LEU A 173 -29.93 9.11 3.56
CA LEU A 173 -30.52 9.83 2.43
C LEU A 173 -32.05 9.73 2.42
N ASN A 174 -32.62 8.57 2.76
CA ASN A 174 -34.07 8.40 2.88
C ASN A 174 -34.68 9.19 4.05
N SER A 175 -33.89 9.42 5.10
CA SER A 175 -34.30 10.22 6.27
C SER A 175 -34.16 11.74 6.03
N SER A 176 -33.51 12.15 4.94
CA SER A 176 -33.27 13.56 4.60
C SER A 176 -34.41 14.17 3.75
N PRO A 177 -34.59 15.50 3.74
CA PRO A 177 -35.63 16.17 2.95
C PRO A 177 -35.54 15.83 1.45
N LYS A 178 -36.68 15.80 0.76
CA LYS A 178 -36.73 15.58 -0.70
C LYS A 178 -36.09 16.73 -1.48
N LYS A 179 -36.33 17.98 -1.06
CA LYS A 179 -35.77 19.18 -1.69
C LYS A 179 -34.45 19.52 -1.00
N LYS A 180 -33.34 19.10 -1.61
CA LYS A 180 -31.97 19.37 -1.19
C LYS A 180 -31.05 19.27 -2.41
N ARG A 181 -29.92 19.95 -2.37
CA ARG A 181 -28.83 19.79 -3.33
C ARG A 181 -27.88 18.68 -2.84
N MET A 182 -27.46 17.80 -3.73
CA MET A 182 -26.59 16.67 -3.40
C MET A 182 -25.30 16.70 -4.21
N LEU A 183 -24.17 16.73 -3.52
CA LEU A 183 -22.85 16.62 -4.12
C LEU A 183 -22.22 15.29 -3.73
N MET A 184 -21.68 14.58 -4.71
CA MET A 184 -21.00 13.32 -4.51
C MET A 184 -19.59 13.41 -5.07
N PHE A 185 -18.59 13.17 -4.24
CA PHE A 185 -17.18 13.17 -4.59
C PHE A 185 -16.64 11.74 -4.52
N SER A 186 -15.94 11.34 -5.56
CA SER A 186 -15.35 10.00 -5.64
C SER A 186 -14.06 10.02 -6.44
N ALA A 187 -13.11 9.15 -6.12
CA ALA A 187 -11.92 8.99 -6.97
C ALA A 187 -12.28 8.22 -8.25
N THR A 188 -13.13 7.21 -8.12
CA THR A 188 -13.58 6.33 -9.21
C THR A 188 -15.09 6.43 -9.41
N ILE A 189 -15.59 6.15 -10.62
CA ILE A 189 -17.05 6.04 -10.89
C ILE A 189 -17.37 4.58 -11.18
N SER A 190 -17.50 3.79 -10.12
CA SER A 190 -17.93 2.39 -10.23
C SER A 190 -19.42 2.29 -10.62
N PRO A 191 -19.88 1.12 -11.10
CA PRO A 191 -21.31 0.89 -11.33
C PRO A 191 -22.16 1.11 -10.07
N ALA A 192 -21.61 0.80 -8.89
CA ALA A 192 -22.30 1.00 -7.62
C ALA A 192 -22.53 2.48 -7.30
N ILE A 193 -21.52 3.33 -7.54
CA ILE A 193 -21.66 4.80 -7.43
C ILE A 193 -22.67 5.33 -8.42
N THR A 194 -22.63 4.84 -9.66
CA THR A 194 -23.58 5.25 -10.70
C THR A 194 -25.02 4.95 -10.30
N VAL A 195 -25.27 3.80 -9.68
CA VAL A 195 -26.59 3.42 -9.14
C VAL A 195 -26.98 4.32 -7.98
N LEU A 196 -26.08 4.60 -7.04
CA LEU A 196 -26.34 5.49 -5.91
C LEU A 196 -26.71 6.90 -6.38
N ALA A 197 -25.92 7.47 -7.30
CA ALA A 197 -26.18 8.77 -7.90
C ALA A 197 -27.54 8.80 -8.62
N LYS A 198 -27.86 7.78 -9.42
CA LYS A 198 -29.13 7.69 -10.16
C LYS A 198 -30.36 7.63 -9.24
N ASN A 199 -30.22 7.01 -8.07
CA ASN A 199 -31.34 6.82 -7.14
C ASN A 199 -31.61 8.05 -6.28
N TYR A 200 -30.58 8.84 -5.95
CA TYR A 200 -30.68 9.90 -4.95
C TYR A 200 -30.38 11.31 -5.45
N GLN A 201 -29.67 11.47 -6.57
CA GLN A 201 -29.44 12.77 -7.19
C GLN A 201 -30.48 13.05 -8.29
N LYS A 202 -30.79 14.33 -8.50
CA LYS A 202 -31.69 14.83 -9.53
C LYS A 202 -30.91 15.55 -10.63
N ASP A 203 -31.01 15.04 -11.87
CA ASP A 203 -30.38 15.63 -13.06
C ASP A 203 -28.89 15.99 -12.86
N ALA A 204 -28.17 15.10 -12.19
CA ALA A 204 -26.81 15.37 -11.72
C ALA A 204 -25.83 15.60 -12.86
N VAL A 205 -25.09 16.71 -12.78
CA VAL A 205 -24.01 17.01 -13.71
C VAL A 205 -22.75 16.24 -13.31
N ARG A 206 -22.16 15.53 -14.26
CA ARG A 206 -20.89 14.82 -14.05
C ARG A 206 -19.73 15.74 -14.36
N VAL A 207 -18.87 15.93 -13.39
CA VAL A 207 -17.63 16.72 -13.53
C VAL A 207 -16.47 15.76 -13.36
N ASN A 208 -15.77 15.50 -14.47
CA ASN A 208 -14.55 14.70 -14.46
C ASN A 208 -13.36 15.65 -14.46
N ILE A 209 -12.71 15.78 -13.30
CA ILE A 209 -11.44 16.49 -13.22
C ILE A 209 -10.36 15.52 -13.64
N ILE A 210 -10.07 15.51 -14.93
CA ILE A 210 -8.85 14.91 -15.44
C ILE A 210 -7.75 15.84 -14.93
N SER A 211 -6.93 15.36 -14.00
CA SER A 211 -5.77 16.12 -13.58
C SER A 211 -4.88 16.36 -14.81
N GLU A 212 -4.79 17.61 -15.27
CA GLU A 212 -3.71 18.07 -16.14
C GLU A 212 -2.41 18.09 -15.32
N ASN A 213 -1.93 16.89 -15.00
CA ASN A 213 -0.54 16.50 -14.84
C ASN A 213 -0.51 15.14 -14.15
N ARG A 214 -0.05 14.15 -14.94
CA ARG A 214 0.60 12.90 -14.55
C ARG A 214 0.43 12.52 -13.07
N GLN A 215 -0.50 11.59 -12.83
CA GLN A 215 -0.44 10.59 -11.77
C GLN A 215 0.99 10.47 -11.25
N HIS A 216 1.23 10.92 -10.02
CA HIS A 216 2.48 10.62 -9.33
C HIS A 216 3.76 11.02 -10.07
N SER A 217 3.73 12.07 -10.91
CA SER A 217 4.93 12.49 -11.66
C SER A 217 6.14 12.78 -10.77
N ASP A 218 5.90 13.11 -9.50
CA ASP A 218 6.95 13.37 -8.51
C ASP A 218 7.17 12.22 -7.51
N ILE A 219 6.58 11.04 -7.72
CA ILE A 219 6.89 9.84 -6.91
C ILE A 219 7.92 8.97 -7.61
N ASP A 220 9.05 8.76 -6.96
CA ASP A 220 10.05 7.77 -7.34
C ASP A 220 9.62 6.38 -6.83
N TYR A 221 9.15 5.55 -7.75
CA TYR A 221 8.73 4.19 -7.46
C TYR A 221 9.91 3.22 -7.56
N ARG A 222 10.22 2.54 -6.46
CA ARG A 222 11.30 1.57 -6.38
C ARG A 222 10.80 0.22 -5.86
N ALA A 223 11.34 -0.87 -6.39
CA ALA A 223 11.10 -2.21 -5.85
C ALA A 223 12.44 -2.84 -5.45
N VAL A 224 12.47 -3.42 -4.25
CA VAL A 224 13.61 -4.21 -3.79
C VAL A 224 13.22 -5.67 -3.65
N LEU A 225 14.03 -6.54 -4.24
CA LEU A 225 13.82 -7.98 -4.17
C LEU A 225 14.56 -8.52 -2.93
N VAL A 226 13.82 -9.23 -2.07
CA VAL A 226 14.35 -9.73 -0.79
C VAL A 226 14.04 -11.21 -0.59
N ALA A 227 14.87 -11.89 0.21
CA ALA A 227 14.51 -13.20 0.72
C ALA A 227 13.36 -13.03 1.72
N SER A 228 12.44 -13.99 1.78
CA SER A 228 11.24 -13.87 2.62
C SER A 228 11.54 -13.66 4.10
N SER A 229 12.65 -14.22 4.60
CA SER A 229 13.11 -14.03 5.99
C SER A 229 13.75 -12.67 6.23
N ASP A 230 14.30 -12.02 5.20
CA ASP A 230 15.10 -10.81 5.35
C ASP A 230 14.25 -9.54 5.14
N ARG A 231 12.94 -9.70 4.98
CA ARG A 231 11.99 -8.62 4.73
C ARG A 231 12.01 -7.57 5.84
N ASP A 232 12.13 -7.99 7.09
CA ASP A 232 12.07 -7.08 8.24
C ASP A 232 13.34 -6.23 8.29
N ASN A 233 14.48 -6.89 8.19
CA ASN A 233 15.81 -6.29 8.07
C ASN A 233 15.90 -5.35 6.86
N ALA A 234 15.27 -5.71 5.75
CA ALA A 234 15.18 -4.84 4.58
C ALA A 234 14.43 -3.53 4.88
N VAL A 235 13.32 -3.58 5.62
CA VAL A 235 12.57 -2.37 6.00
C VAL A 235 13.42 -1.49 6.93
N VAL A 236 14.13 -2.08 7.90
CA VAL A 236 15.09 -1.37 8.78
C VAL A 236 16.14 -0.66 7.93
N ASN A 237 16.80 -1.37 7.02
CA ASN A 237 17.84 -0.82 6.16
C ASN A 237 17.32 0.30 5.25
N ILE A 238 16.11 0.16 4.70
CA ILE A 238 15.48 1.21 3.91
C ILE A 238 15.25 2.47 4.77
N LEU A 239 14.68 2.32 5.96
CA LEU A 239 14.45 3.45 6.87
C LEU A 239 15.77 4.16 7.25
N ARG A 240 16.83 3.40 7.56
CA ARG A 240 18.18 3.97 7.82
C ARG A 240 18.77 4.66 6.59
N TYR A 241 18.66 4.04 5.42
CA TYR A 241 19.23 4.56 4.18
C TYR A 241 18.58 5.87 3.76
N TYR A 242 17.26 6.01 3.86
CA TYR A 242 16.58 7.25 3.46
C TYR A 242 16.56 8.29 4.58
N ASP A 243 16.46 7.88 5.84
CA ASP A 243 16.35 8.77 7.02
C ASP A 243 15.28 9.86 6.83
N ALA A 244 14.13 9.45 6.28
CA ALA A 244 13.01 10.34 5.99
C ALA A 244 12.46 10.97 7.28
N LYS A 245 12.07 12.24 7.25
CA LYS A 245 11.47 12.92 8.41
C LYS A 245 10.21 12.20 8.88
N ASN A 246 9.31 11.97 7.92
CA ASN A 246 8.07 11.23 8.10
C ASN A 246 8.00 10.09 7.10
N ALA A 247 7.84 8.86 7.59
CA ALA A 247 7.67 7.65 6.80
C ALA A 247 6.43 6.86 7.23
N ILE A 248 5.84 6.14 6.28
CA ILE A 248 4.77 5.17 6.56
C ILE A 248 5.14 3.78 6.04
N VAL A 249 4.93 2.76 6.86
CA VAL A 249 5.14 1.34 6.54
C VAL A 249 3.79 0.65 6.48
N PHE A 250 3.41 0.20 5.29
CA PHE A 250 2.15 -0.50 5.05
C PHE A 250 2.29 -2.01 5.24
N CYS A 251 1.40 -2.56 6.05
CA CYS A 251 1.27 -3.99 6.30
C CYS A 251 -0.15 -4.48 5.95
N SER A 252 -0.30 -5.75 5.61
CA SER A 252 -1.60 -6.32 5.25
C SER A 252 -2.40 -6.79 6.47
N THR A 253 -1.73 -7.15 7.57
CA THR A 253 -2.39 -7.68 8.77
C THR A 253 -2.05 -6.90 10.05
N ARG A 254 -2.92 -6.97 11.05
CA ARG A 254 -2.68 -6.40 12.39
C ARG A 254 -1.48 -7.04 13.08
N ALA A 255 -1.33 -8.36 12.94
CA ALA A 255 -0.18 -9.09 13.47
C ALA A 255 1.13 -8.60 12.83
N SER A 256 1.14 -8.31 11.52
CA SER A 256 2.28 -7.71 10.85
C SER A 256 2.60 -6.32 11.41
N VAL A 257 1.59 -5.47 11.65
CA VAL A 257 1.77 -4.15 12.28
C VAL A 257 2.41 -4.27 13.66
N ALA A 258 1.88 -5.14 14.53
CA ALA A 258 2.44 -5.34 15.88
C ALA A 258 3.89 -5.85 15.82
N ARG A 259 4.17 -6.80 14.93
CA ARG A 259 5.53 -7.34 14.71
C ARG A 259 6.49 -6.27 14.23
N PHE A 260 6.14 -5.49 13.20
CA PHE A 260 6.99 -4.40 12.70
C PHE A 260 7.17 -3.29 13.74
N THR A 261 6.16 -3.02 14.56
CA THR A 261 6.27 -2.04 15.65
C THR A 261 7.32 -2.47 16.66
N LYS A 262 7.30 -3.75 17.06
CA LYS A 262 8.31 -4.31 17.97
C LYS A 262 9.71 -4.28 17.35
N VAL A 263 9.87 -4.80 16.13
CA VAL A 263 11.17 -4.84 15.43
C VAL A 263 11.74 -3.42 15.30
N LEU A 264 10.97 -2.47 14.77
CA LEU A 264 11.48 -1.11 14.56
C LEU A 264 11.77 -0.38 15.89
N ALA A 265 10.99 -0.64 16.95
CA ALA A 265 11.29 -0.09 18.28
C ALA A 265 12.57 -0.68 18.89
N GLU A 266 12.84 -1.99 18.71
CA GLU A 266 14.11 -2.63 19.11
C GLU A 266 15.30 -2.02 18.34
N HIS A 267 15.07 -1.57 17.12
CA HIS A 267 16.01 -0.80 16.31
C HIS A 267 15.97 0.73 16.59
N LEU A 268 15.50 1.15 17.77
CA LEU A 268 15.49 2.55 18.23
C LEU A 268 14.73 3.53 17.33
N PHE A 269 13.88 3.06 16.42
CA PHE A 269 13.02 3.96 15.66
C PHE A 269 11.85 4.44 16.52
N GLN A 270 11.60 5.74 16.46
CA GLN A 270 10.41 6.34 17.05
C GLN A 270 9.20 6.02 16.15
N VAL A 271 8.43 5.02 16.57
CA VAL A 271 7.33 4.45 15.79
C VAL A 271 5.98 4.67 16.45
N VAL A 272 4.94 4.78 15.62
CA VAL A 272 3.55 4.63 16.05
C VAL A 272 2.87 3.56 15.20
N ALA A 273 1.99 2.79 15.83
CA ALA A 273 1.13 1.86 15.13
C ALA A 273 -0.23 2.51 14.85
N LEU A 274 -0.77 2.27 13.67
CA LEU A 274 -2.16 2.54 13.33
C LEU A 274 -2.82 1.21 12.92
N SER A 275 -3.64 0.67 13.81
CA SER A 275 -4.38 -0.57 13.61
C SER A 275 -5.86 -0.38 13.96
N GLY A 276 -6.71 -1.29 13.50
CA GLY A 276 -8.15 -1.24 13.77
C GLY A 276 -8.57 -1.55 15.21
N GLU A 277 -7.63 -1.86 16.11
CA GLU A 277 -7.90 -2.12 17.54
C GLU A 277 -7.70 -0.88 18.41
N LEU A 278 -7.04 0.15 17.88
CA LEU A 278 -6.82 1.39 18.61
C LEU A 278 -8.16 2.08 18.84
N SER A 279 -8.37 2.53 20.07
CA SER A 279 -9.42 3.48 20.39
C SER A 279 -9.23 4.78 19.60
N GLN A 280 -10.30 5.56 19.46
CA GLN A 280 -10.21 6.83 18.73
C GLN A 280 -9.21 7.80 19.38
N GLN A 281 -9.13 7.78 20.71
CA GLN A 281 -8.20 8.60 21.46
C GLN A 281 -6.74 8.19 21.18
N GLU A 282 -6.45 6.90 21.20
CA GLU A 282 -5.11 6.38 20.88
C GLU A 282 -4.71 6.70 19.44
N ARG A 283 -5.64 6.56 18.49
CA ARG A 283 -5.41 6.91 17.09
C ARG A 283 -5.13 8.41 16.91
N SER A 284 -5.90 9.28 17.58
CA SER A 284 -5.68 10.73 17.56
C SER A 284 -4.31 11.08 18.16
N ASN A 285 -3.94 10.46 19.28
CA ASN A 285 -2.63 10.64 19.90
C ASN A 285 -1.49 10.17 18.99
N ALA A 286 -1.61 9.00 18.35
CA ALA A 286 -0.60 8.50 17.42
C ALA A 286 -0.37 9.46 16.23
N LEU A 287 -1.44 10.01 15.67
CA LEU A 287 -1.36 11.03 14.61
C LEU A 287 -0.74 12.33 15.13
N GLN A 288 -1.07 12.75 16.35
CA GLN A 288 -0.48 13.95 16.96
C GLN A 288 1.02 13.77 17.22
N VAL A 289 1.44 12.61 17.74
CA VAL A 289 2.86 12.27 17.97
C VAL A 289 3.66 12.35 16.66
N MET A 290 3.09 11.89 15.53
CA MET A 290 3.71 12.05 14.21
C MET A 290 3.76 13.52 13.77
N ARG A 291 2.70 14.30 13.99
CA ARG A 291 2.66 15.74 13.64
C ARG A 291 3.66 16.57 14.42
N ASP A 292 3.86 16.24 15.69
CA ASP A 292 4.82 16.91 16.57
C ASP A 292 6.28 16.51 16.24
N GLY A 293 6.51 15.54 15.34
CA GLY A 293 7.82 14.99 15.03
C GLY A 293 8.41 14.08 16.11
N ARG A 294 7.62 13.71 17.13
CA ARG A 294 8.02 12.79 18.21
C ARG A 294 8.09 11.34 17.76
N ALA A 295 7.35 10.99 16.72
CA ALA A 295 7.54 9.76 15.96
C ALA A 295 7.79 10.10 14.50
N ARG A 296 8.68 9.32 13.87
CA ARG A 296 9.08 9.49 12.48
C ARG A 296 8.49 8.42 11.57
N VAL A 297 8.10 7.27 12.13
CA VAL A 297 7.62 6.13 11.37
C VAL A 297 6.22 5.71 11.83
N CYS A 298 5.26 5.76 10.92
CA CYS A 298 3.92 5.23 11.15
C CYS A 298 3.80 3.84 10.52
N ILE A 299 3.33 2.84 11.27
CA ILE A 299 3.13 1.47 10.77
C ILE A 299 1.63 1.20 10.72
N ALA A 300 1.08 0.93 9.54
CA ALA A 300 -0.36 0.92 9.37
C ALA A 300 -0.87 -0.21 8.46
N THR A 301 -2.11 -0.64 8.71
CA THR A 301 -2.89 -1.40 7.73
C THR A 301 -3.65 -0.47 6.78
N ASP A 302 -4.10 -0.99 5.63
CA ASP A 302 -4.92 -0.22 4.68
C ASP A 302 -6.11 0.47 5.36
N VAL A 303 -6.87 -0.29 6.15
CA VAL A 303 -8.07 0.19 6.85
C VAL A 303 -7.73 1.31 7.84
N ALA A 304 -6.61 1.18 8.55
CA ALA A 304 -6.19 2.16 9.54
C ALA A 304 -5.49 3.40 8.92
N ALA A 305 -5.11 3.33 7.64
CA ALA A 305 -4.48 4.41 6.90
C ALA A 305 -5.40 5.10 5.87
N ARG A 306 -6.61 4.59 5.68
CA ARG A 306 -7.64 5.28 4.89
C ARG A 306 -8.12 6.52 5.65
N GLY A 307 -8.30 7.63 4.93
CA GLY A 307 -8.71 8.92 5.48
C GLY A 307 -7.75 9.57 6.48
N ILE A 308 -6.53 9.05 6.69
CA ILE A 308 -5.54 9.73 7.54
C ILE A 308 -4.77 10.77 6.72
N ASP A 309 -4.73 11.98 7.26
CA ASP A 309 -3.90 13.08 6.79
C ASP A 309 -2.67 13.17 7.70
N LEU A 310 -1.65 12.40 7.31
CA LEU A 310 -0.32 12.47 7.88
C LEU A 310 0.45 13.59 7.17
N PRO A 311 1.11 14.49 7.91
CA PRO A 311 1.88 15.56 7.30
C PRO A 311 3.05 14.99 6.51
N ASP A 312 3.18 15.45 5.26
CA ASP A 312 4.44 15.52 4.54
C ASP A 312 5.26 14.23 4.53
N LEU A 313 4.62 13.10 4.19
CA LEU A 313 5.31 11.82 4.07
C LEU A 313 6.33 11.89 2.92
N GLU A 314 7.61 11.76 3.24
CA GLU A 314 8.71 11.71 2.27
C GLU A 314 8.91 10.29 1.72
N LEU A 315 8.57 9.29 2.55
CA LEU A 315 8.82 7.88 2.26
C LEU A 315 7.59 7.01 2.56
N VAL A 316 7.15 6.25 1.58
CA VAL A 316 6.15 5.21 1.70
C VAL A 316 6.82 3.86 1.47
N ILE A 317 6.71 2.94 2.44
CA ILE A 317 7.22 1.58 2.32
C ILE A 317 6.05 0.62 2.29
N HIS A 318 5.92 -0.13 1.19
CA HIS A 318 5.03 -1.29 1.11
C HIS A 318 5.80 -2.51 1.61
N ALA A 319 5.81 -2.71 2.93
CA ALA A 319 6.43 -3.90 3.52
C ALA A 319 5.70 -5.19 3.10
N GLU A 320 4.39 -5.09 2.87
CA GLU A 320 3.59 -6.14 2.26
C GLU A 320 2.79 -5.57 1.09
N LEU A 321 2.75 -6.27 -0.04
CA LEU A 321 2.01 -5.84 -1.23
C LEU A 321 0.49 -5.79 -0.96
N SER A 322 -0.17 -4.82 -1.58
CA SER A 322 -1.63 -4.74 -1.59
C SER A 322 -2.27 -5.87 -2.41
N SER A 323 -3.56 -6.10 -2.18
CA SER A 323 -4.35 -7.08 -2.93
C SER A 323 -4.72 -6.61 -4.33
N ASN A 324 -4.95 -5.31 -4.53
CA ASN A 324 -5.40 -4.72 -5.79
C ASN A 324 -4.55 -3.48 -6.20
N PRO A 325 -4.61 -3.09 -7.48
CA PRO A 325 -3.92 -1.90 -8.01
C PRO A 325 -4.36 -0.58 -7.35
N ASP A 326 -5.65 -0.42 -7.08
CA ASP A 326 -6.19 0.83 -6.53
C ASP A 326 -5.63 1.11 -5.13
N ASN A 327 -5.57 0.09 -4.25
CA ASN A 327 -4.94 0.24 -2.94
C ASN A 327 -3.44 0.53 -3.06
N LEU A 328 -2.73 -0.03 -4.06
CA LEU A 328 -1.32 0.30 -4.28
C LEU A 328 -1.14 1.79 -4.56
N LEU A 329 -1.97 2.34 -5.46
CA LEU A 329 -1.94 3.75 -5.81
C LEU A 329 -2.34 4.61 -4.61
N HIS A 330 -3.37 4.22 -3.84
CA HIS A 330 -3.80 4.95 -2.64
C HIS A 330 -2.75 4.98 -1.52
N ARG A 331 -1.99 3.89 -1.35
CA ARG A 331 -0.86 3.83 -0.43
C ARG A 331 0.28 4.74 -0.90
N SER A 332 0.65 4.63 -2.17
CA SER A 332 1.78 5.39 -2.74
C SER A 332 1.46 6.89 -2.81
N GLY A 333 0.22 7.26 -3.11
CA GLY A 333 -0.28 8.65 -3.09
C GLY A 333 -0.38 9.28 -1.68
N ARG A 334 0.15 8.62 -0.65
CA ARG A 334 0.39 9.24 0.66
C ARG A 334 1.64 10.13 0.66
N THR A 335 2.57 9.91 -0.27
CA THR A 335 3.69 10.82 -0.56
C THR A 335 3.46 11.58 -1.87
N GLY A 336 4.37 12.48 -2.24
CA GLY A 336 4.29 13.21 -3.51
C GLY A 336 3.19 14.27 -3.57
N ARG A 337 2.75 14.78 -2.41
CA ARG A 337 1.64 15.75 -2.31
C ARG A 337 2.15 17.20 -2.41
N ALA A 338 1.32 18.07 -2.99
CA ALA A 338 1.59 19.51 -3.13
C ALA A 338 2.91 19.84 -3.87
N GLY A 339 3.24 19.10 -4.93
CA GLY A 339 4.41 19.36 -5.78
C GLY A 339 5.77 18.98 -5.19
N ARG A 340 5.78 18.23 -4.09
CA ARG A 340 7.02 17.70 -3.49
C ARG A 340 7.35 16.33 -4.03
N LYS A 341 8.65 16.02 -4.08
CA LYS A 341 9.13 14.68 -4.44
C LYS A 341 8.87 13.69 -3.32
N GLY A 342 8.35 12.53 -3.69
CA GLY A 342 8.08 11.42 -2.78
C GLY A 342 8.78 10.14 -3.22
N ILE A 343 9.05 9.23 -2.28
CA ILE A 343 9.64 7.93 -2.61
C ILE A 343 8.68 6.84 -2.14
N SER A 344 8.32 5.93 -3.05
CA SER A 344 7.48 4.76 -2.73
C SER A 344 8.26 3.48 -3.02
N ILE A 345 8.55 2.71 -1.97
CA ILE A 345 9.40 1.52 -2.05
C ILE A 345 8.58 0.27 -1.76
N PHE A 346 8.65 -0.70 -2.66
CA PHE A 346 8.03 -2.00 -2.50
C PHE A 346 9.07 -3.03 -2.05
N VAL A 347 8.83 -3.67 -0.91
CA VAL A 347 9.65 -4.77 -0.43
C VAL A 347 9.03 -6.07 -0.93
N ILE A 348 9.70 -6.73 -1.88
CA ILE A 348 9.16 -7.85 -2.64
C ILE A 348 9.89 -9.14 -2.27
N PRO A 349 9.25 -10.06 -1.53
CA PRO A 349 9.76 -11.42 -1.39
C PRO A 349 9.91 -12.10 -2.76
N GLN A 350 10.98 -12.86 -2.99
CA GLN A 350 11.25 -13.54 -4.27
C GLN A 350 10.05 -14.34 -4.82
N ASN A 351 9.34 -15.06 -3.94
CA ASN A 351 8.17 -15.85 -4.31
C ASN A 351 6.97 -15.02 -4.80
N MET A 352 6.98 -13.70 -4.57
CA MET A 352 5.91 -12.76 -4.91
C MET A 352 6.25 -11.88 -6.12
N GLN A 353 7.43 -12.00 -6.72
CA GLN A 353 7.91 -11.14 -7.81
C GLN A 353 6.92 -11.08 -8.99
N ARG A 354 6.46 -12.22 -9.51
CA ARG A 354 5.51 -12.27 -10.65
C ARG A 354 4.19 -11.59 -10.32
N ARG A 355 3.73 -11.71 -9.07
CA ARG A 355 2.51 -11.04 -8.61
C ARG A 355 2.72 -9.53 -8.55
N ALA A 356 3.88 -9.09 -8.07
CA ALA A 356 4.26 -7.67 -8.04
C ALA A 356 4.31 -7.07 -9.44
N GLU A 357 4.99 -7.72 -10.39
CA GLU A 357 5.08 -7.28 -11.79
C GLU A 357 3.70 -7.13 -12.44
N ARG A 358 2.80 -8.10 -12.20
CA ARG A 358 1.42 -8.02 -12.66
C ARG A 358 0.68 -6.82 -12.06
N LEU A 359 0.81 -6.63 -10.74
CA LEU A 359 0.19 -5.54 -10.01
C LEU A 359 0.67 -4.17 -10.53
N PHE A 360 1.98 -4.00 -10.76
CA PHE A 360 2.54 -2.77 -11.31
C PHE A 360 2.04 -2.48 -12.72
N LYS A 361 1.92 -3.52 -13.55
CA LYS A 361 1.37 -3.40 -14.91
C LYS A 361 -0.11 -3.00 -14.89
N GLU A 362 -0.91 -3.62 -14.03
CA GLU A 362 -2.33 -3.28 -13.87
C GLU A 362 -2.52 -1.87 -13.29
N ALA A 363 -1.61 -1.41 -12.42
CA ALA A 363 -1.61 -0.06 -11.86
C ALA A 363 -1.00 1.01 -12.79
N ASN A 364 -0.43 0.60 -13.93
CA ASN A 364 0.32 1.46 -14.86
C ASN A 364 1.46 2.26 -14.17
N VAL A 365 2.21 1.61 -13.27
CA VAL A 365 3.33 2.20 -12.52
C VAL A 365 4.66 1.70 -13.06
N SER A 366 5.54 2.62 -13.46
CA SER A 366 6.93 2.29 -13.81
C SER A 366 7.77 2.22 -12.54
N VAL A 367 8.39 1.07 -12.27
CA VAL A 367 9.14 0.82 -11.04
C VAL A 367 10.60 0.54 -11.36
N VAL A 368 11.51 1.22 -10.64
CA VAL A 368 12.95 0.96 -10.69
C VAL A 368 13.29 -0.20 -9.75
N TRP A 369 13.77 -1.30 -10.31
CA TRP A 369 14.19 -2.46 -9.54
C TRP A 369 15.62 -2.27 -9.02
N GLY A 370 15.82 -2.53 -7.74
CA GLY A 370 17.13 -2.46 -7.09
C GLY A 370 17.30 -3.56 -6.03
N SER A 371 18.48 -3.59 -5.44
CA SER A 371 18.74 -4.36 -4.22
C SER A 371 18.37 -3.54 -2.98
N THR A 372 18.14 -4.22 -1.87
CA THR A 372 18.12 -3.57 -0.56
C THR A 372 19.45 -2.86 -0.29
N PRO A 373 19.44 -1.69 0.36
CA PRO A 373 20.67 -1.01 0.78
C PRO A 373 21.53 -1.95 1.63
N SER A 374 22.81 -2.05 1.28
CA SER A 374 23.81 -2.80 2.06
C SER A 374 24.23 -1.99 3.29
N VAL A 375 24.78 -2.70 4.28
CA VAL A 375 25.37 -2.08 5.49
C VAL A 375 26.37 -0.99 5.10
N GLU A 376 27.26 -1.28 4.16
CA GLU A 376 28.26 -0.35 3.64
C GLU A 376 27.62 0.92 3.07
N SER A 377 26.59 0.78 2.21
CA SER A 377 25.92 1.92 1.59
C SER A 377 25.19 2.81 2.60
N ILE A 378 24.70 2.23 3.70
CA ILE A 378 24.04 2.97 4.78
C ILE A 378 25.09 3.76 5.57
N VAL A 379 26.20 3.10 5.90
CA VAL A 379 27.32 3.72 6.63
C VAL A 379 27.93 4.88 5.84
N GLU A 380 28.18 4.71 4.53
CA GLU A 380 28.66 5.79 3.64
C GLU A 380 27.71 6.99 3.63
N ARG A 381 26.40 6.72 3.58
CA ARG A 381 25.37 7.76 3.57
C ARG A 381 25.27 8.48 4.91
N ASP A 382 25.40 7.75 6.01
CA ASP A 382 25.46 8.33 7.35
C ASP A 382 26.69 9.23 7.52
N TYR A 383 27.86 8.83 7.02
CA TYR A 383 29.03 9.70 7.00
C TYR A 383 28.78 10.98 6.20
N THR A 384 28.17 10.86 5.02
CA THR A 384 27.84 12.01 4.18
C THR A 384 26.91 12.97 4.91
N ARG A 385 25.90 12.45 5.63
CA ARG A 385 24.97 13.25 6.44
C ARG A 385 25.67 13.97 7.59
N VAL A 386 26.58 13.29 8.29
CA VAL A 386 27.33 13.90 9.39
C VAL A 386 28.14 15.08 8.88
N LEU A 387 28.86 14.91 7.76
CA LEU A 387 29.69 15.98 7.18
C LEU A 387 28.87 17.17 6.67
N GLN A 388 27.63 16.94 6.26
CA GLN A 388 26.71 17.97 5.79
C GLN A 388 25.75 18.46 6.88
N SER A 389 25.95 18.05 8.13
CA SER A 389 25.06 18.40 9.23
C SER A 389 25.10 19.90 9.51
N PRO A 390 23.95 20.58 9.63
CA PRO A 390 23.90 22.01 10.00
C PRO A 390 24.65 22.31 11.30
N VAL A 391 24.67 21.36 12.24
CA VAL A 391 25.39 21.48 13.52
C VAL A 391 26.90 21.74 13.34
N LEU A 392 27.49 21.30 12.22
CA LEU A 392 28.90 21.57 11.89
C LEU A 392 29.10 22.80 11.00
N LEU A 393 28.04 23.28 10.36
CA LEU A 393 28.08 24.40 9.40
C LEU A 393 27.66 25.74 10.03
N ASP A 394 26.85 25.69 11.08
CA ASP A 394 26.38 26.87 11.80
C ASP A 394 27.55 27.57 12.52
N PRO A 395 27.59 28.92 12.51
CA PRO A 395 28.66 29.66 13.16
C PRO A 395 28.60 29.51 14.68
N ILE A 396 29.76 29.40 15.31
CA ILE A 396 29.92 29.26 16.76
C ILE A 396 29.26 30.45 17.47
N GLN A 397 28.38 30.16 18.43
CA GLN A 397 27.71 31.18 19.23
C GLN A 397 28.60 31.66 20.38
N GLY A 398 28.39 32.90 20.83
CA GLY A 398 29.26 33.55 21.84
C GLY A 398 29.39 32.78 23.16
N ASP A 399 28.33 32.10 23.58
CA ASP A 399 28.28 31.34 24.83
C ASP A 399 28.97 29.96 24.73
N GLU A 400 29.03 29.39 23.53
CA GLU A 400 29.67 28.09 23.26
C GLU A 400 31.19 28.18 23.32
N LYS A 401 31.74 29.35 22.95
CA LYS A 401 33.19 29.58 22.84
C LYS A 401 33.95 29.23 24.12
N LYS A 402 33.41 29.58 25.29
CA LYS A 402 34.01 29.25 26.60
C LYS A 402 34.11 27.74 26.83
N MET A 403 33.09 26.99 26.41
CA MET A 403 33.06 25.54 26.56
C MET A 403 33.97 24.85 25.54
N ILE A 404 34.04 25.38 24.31
CA ILE A 404 34.94 24.92 23.25
C ILE A 404 36.40 25.08 23.68
N ASP A 405 36.77 26.25 24.22
CA ASP A 405 38.13 26.51 24.70
C ASP A 405 38.52 25.55 25.84
N ALA A 406 37.61 25.31 26.80
CA ALA A 406 37.83 24.35 27.88
C ALA A 406 37.94 22.89 27.40
N LEU A 407 37.27 22.52 26.30
CA LEU A 407 37.38 21.20 25.69
C LEU A 407 38.72 21.03 24.97
N LEU A 408 39.15 22.04 24.21
CA LEU A 408 40.43 22.04 23.48
C LEU A 408 41.64 22.08 24.42
N GLU A 409 41.51 22.65 25.61
CA GLU A 409 42.57 22.64 26.63
C GLU A 409 42.76 21.24 27.25
N LYS A 410 41.68 20.47 27.41
CA LYS A 410 41.71 19.13 28.03
C LYS A 410 41.94 17.99 27.03
N HIS A 411 41.52 18.16 25.78
CA HIS A 411 41.52 17.10 24.77
C HIS A 411 41.94 17.63 23.40
N ASP A 412 42.68 16.82 22.64
CA ASP A 412 43.03 17.13 21.26
C ASP A 412 41.79 17.17 20.35
N ALA A 413 41.85 17.99 19.30
CA ALA A 413 40.77 18.16 18.32
C ALA A 413 40.35 16.82 17.68
N GLN A 414 41.29 15.91 17.43
CA GLN A 414 40.96 14.57 16.90
C GLN A 414 40.20 13.72 17.93
N THR A 415 40.52 13.87 19.22
CA THR A 415 39.83 13.15 20.30
C THR A 415 38.40 13.66 20.46
N ILE A 416 38.18 14.97 20.33
CA ILE A 416 36.86 15.59 20.36
C ILE A 416 36.02 15.13 19.16
N ALA A 417 36.59 15.15 17.94
CA ALA A 417 35.92 14.66 16.74
C ALA A 417 35.56 13.17 16.84
N ALA A 418 36.47 12.35 17.38
CA ALA A 418 36.19 10.94 17.65
C ALA A 418 35.09 10.75 18.70
N GLY A 419 35.07 11.58 19.75
CA GLY A 419 34.00 11.60 20.76
C GLY A 419 32.65 11.94 20.16
N PHE A 420 32.58 13.00 19.35
CA PHE A 420 31.38 13.40 18.61
C PHE A 420 30.87 12.27 17.71
N LEU A 421 31.74 11.64 16.92
CA LEU A 421 31.36 10.51 16.06
C LEU A 421 30.82 9.32 16.87
N ARG A 422 31.39 9.02 18.04
CA ARG A 422 30.89 7.96 18.93
C ARG A 422 29.50 8.27 19.49
N ILE A 423 29.28 9.51 19.95
CA ILE A 423 27.98 9.94 20.46
C ILE A 423 26.93 9.94 19.35
N HIS A 424 27.28 10.45 18.17
CA HIS A 424 26.38 10.48 17.03
C HIS A 424 25.99 9.06 16.60
N ARG A 425 26.95 8.13 16.53
CA ARG A 425 26.67 6.72 16.22
C ARG A 425 25.86 6.01 17.29
N ALA A 426 26.04 6.35 18.57
CA ALA A 426 25.27 5.75 19.66
C ALA A 426 23.76 6.05 19.53
N GLY A 427 23.39 7.15 18.89
CA GLY A 427 22.00 7.48 18.58
C GLY A 427 21.44 6.79 17.33
N LEU A 428 22.28 6.11 16.55
CA LEU A 428 21.89 5.45 15.31
C LEU A 428 21.80 3.94 15.51
N CYS A 429 20.78 3.31 14.92
CA CYS A 429 20.68 1.86 14.94
C CYS A 429 21.71 1.20 14.00
N ALA A 430 22.23 0.04 14.39
CA ALA A 430 23.05 -0.79 13.52
C ALA A 430 22.27 -1.22 12.27
N PRO A 431 22.83 -1.06 11.06
CA PRO A 431 22.24 -1.64 9.85
C PRO A 431 22.27 -3.16 9.91
N GLU A 432 21.29 -3.79 9.28
CA GLU A 432 21.14 -5.24 9.26
C GLU A 432 21.83 -5.87 8.04
N GLU A 433 22.34 -7.09 8.21
CA GLU A 433 22.80 -7.89 7.07
C GLU A 433 21.61 -8.45 6.30
N VAL A 434 21.53 -8.10 5.02
CA VAL A 434 20.50 -8.58 4.10
C VAL A 434 21.17 -9.25 2.92
N ARG A 435 20.73 -10.47 2.58
CA ARG A 435 21.31 -11.20 1.45
C ARG A 435 21.02 -10.46 0.13
N SER A 436 22.05 -10.25 -0.67
CA SER A 436 21.90 -9.68 -2.00
C SER A 436 21.30 -10.72 -2.94
N ILE A 437 20.27 -10.31 -3.69
CA ILE A 437 19.66 -11.14 -4.72
C ILE A 437 19.91 -10.48 -6.06
N SER A 438 20.58 -11.19 -6.96
CA SER A 438 20.77 -10.72 -8.33
C SER A 438 19.45 -10.77 -9.11
N LEU A 439 19.07 -9.65 -9.71
CA LEU A 439 17.87 -9.50 -10.56
C LEU A 439 17.92 -10.36 -11.84
N ASN A 440 19.09 -10.86 -12.22
CA ASN A 440 19.32 -11.59 -13.48
C ASN A 440 18.95 -13.08 -13.45
N SER A 441 18.67 -13.67 -12.30
CA SER A 441 18.51 -15.14 -12.18
C SER A 441 17.17 -15.70 -12.69
N TYR A 442 16.24 -14.85 -13.18
CA TYR A 442 14.88 -15.28 -13.56
C TYR A 442 14.36 -14.78 -14.91
N LYS A 443 15.08 -13.89 -15.60
CA LYS A 443 14.65 -13.40 -16.94
C LYS A 443 14.69 -14.48 -18.05
N ASP A 444 15.31 -15.63 -17.79
CA ASP A 444 15.49 -16.69 -18.79
C ASP A 444 14.37 -17.76 -18.81
N HIS A 445 13.29 -17.55 -18.05
CA HIS A 445 12.12 -18.45 -18.05
C HIS A 445 10.95 -17.99 -18.95
N GLY A 446 11.21 -17.04 -19.85
CA GLY A 446 10.22 -16.52 -20.81
C GLY A 446 10.02 -17.35 -22.08
N ASP A 447 10.92 -18.30 -22.40
CA ASP A 447 10.95 -18.94 -23.73
C ASP A 447 10.73 -20.47 -23.71
N TYR A 448 10.01 -20.96 -22.70
CA TYR A 448 9.74 -22.40 -22.51
C TYR A 448 8.68 -22.99 -23.47
N LYS A 449 8.32 -22.29 -24.54
CA LYS A 449 7.40 -22.78 -25.58
C LYS A 449 8.04 -23.08 -26.93
N ASN A 450 9.35 -22.85 -27.11
CA ASN A 450 10.00 -23.19 -28.39
C ASN A 450 11.42 -23.75 -28.33
N SER A 451 11.96 -24.06 -27.15
CA SER A 451 13.25 -24.79 -27.09
C SER A 451 13.03 -26.29 -27.38
N LYS A 452 13.13 -26.67 -28.64
CA LYS A 452 13.52 -28.04 -29.02
C LYS A 452 14.74 -28.43 -28.21
N PHE A 453 14.58 -29.45 -27.36
CA PHE A 453 15.60 -30.21 -26.65
C PHE A 453 17.05 -29.77 -26.92
N GLY A 454 17.66 -29.18 -25.89
CA GLY A 454 19.08 -28.86 -25.84
C GLY A 454 19.94 -30.03 -26.31
N ARG A 455 20.60 -29.80 -27.43
CA ARG A 455 21.50 -30.73 -28.12
C ARG A 455 22.87 -30.83 -27.45
N ASN A 456 23.07 -30.19 -26.29
CA ASN A 456 24.37 -30.06 -25.61
C ASN A 456 24.56 -30.96 -24.38
N SER A 457 23.69 -31.97 -24.15
CA SER A 457 23.87 -32.95 -23.06
C SER A 457 24.42 -34.31 -23.53
N ARG A 458 25.02 -34.38 -24.73
CA ARG A 458 25.55 -35.65 -25.29
C ARG A 458 27.04 -35.91 -25.06
N ASP A 459 27.83 -34.92 -24.63
CA ASP A 459 29.27 -35.15 -24.42
C ASP A 459 29.62 -35.64 -23.02
N ASN A 460 28.82 -35.34 -21.98
CA ASN A 460 29.13 -35.74 -20.60
C ASN A 460 28.78 -37.21 -20.26
N PHE A 461 28.19 -37.97 -21.19
CA PHE A 461 27.68 -39.34 -20.95
C PHE A 461 28.29 -40.40 -21.89
N LYS A 462 29.42 -40.12 -22.55
CA LYS A 462 30.10 -41.12 -23.41
C LYS A 462 30.62 -42.34 -22.63
N ASN A 463 30.93 -42.19 -21.34
CA ASN A 463 31.41 -43.25 -20.44
C ASN A 463 30.53 -43.37 -19.17
N SER A 464 29.20 -43.26 -19.29
CA SER A 464 28.32 -43.37 -18.12
C SER A 464 28.09 -44.82 -17.67
N SER A 465 27.90 -45.01 -16.37
CA SER A 465 27.57 -46.31 -15.78
C SER A 465 26.12 -46.36 -15.31
N TRP A 466 25.52 -47.55 -15.34
CA TRP A 466 24.16 -47.78 -14.90
C TRP A 466 24.13 -48.35 -13.48
N PHE A 467 23.17 -47.88 -12.69
CA PHE A 467 22.89 -48.39 -11.35
C PHE A 467 21.43 -48.78 -11.25
N SER A 468 21.13 -49.87 -10.52
CA SER A 468 19.76 -50.20 -10.11
C SER A 468 19.53 -49.84 -8.65
N LEU A 469 18.36 -49.27 -8.38
CA LEU A 469 17.84 -48.98 -7.06
C LEU A 469 16.70 -49.95 -6.77
N SER A 470 16.65 -50.50 -5.55
CA SER A 470 15.60 -51.43 -5.10
C SER A 470 14.23 -50.77 -4.85
N ILE A 471 13.93 -49.66 -5.52
CA ILE A 471 12.69 -48.88 -5.38
C ILE A 471 12.06 -48.66 -6.76
N GLY A 472 10.76 -48.89 -6.88
CA GLY A 472 10.02 -48.80 -8.14
C GLY A 472 8.72 -48.00 -8.04
N SER A 473 7.97 -47.89 -9.14
CA SER A 473 6.75 -47.08 -9.20
C SER A 473 5.64 -47.56 -8.26
N LYS A 474 5.58 -48.85 -7.89
CA LYS A 474 4.64 -49.36 -6.87
C LYS A 474 4.87 -48.72 -5.49
N GLN A 475 6.10 -48.28 -5.23
CA GLN A 475 6.49 -47.60 -4.00
C GLN A 475 6.49 -46.06 -4.17
N LYS A 476 5.82 -45.53 -5.21
CA LYS A 476 5.75 -44.11 -5.60
C LYS A 476 7.11 -43.48 -5.92
N ALA A 477 8.02 -44.26 -6.49
CA ALA A 477 9.30 -43.73 -6.98
C ALA A 477 9.08 -42.76 -8.16
N GLU A 478 9.44 -41.49 -7.98
CA GLU A 478 9.42 -40.49 -9.05
C GLU A 478 10.76 -39.75 -9.14
N ALA A 479 11.17 -39.40 -10.35
CA ALA A 479 12.45 -38.71 -10.60
C ALA A 479 12.59 -37.39 -9.82
N ARG A 480 11.48 -36.67 -9.58
CA ARG A 480 11.48 -35.41 -8.81
C ARG A 480 11.88 -35.61 -7.35
N TRP A 481 11.65 -36.80 -6.80
CA TRP A 481 12.01 -37.17 -5.44
C TRP A 481 13.37 -37.88 -5.38
N LEU A 482 13.64 -38.77 -6.34
CA LEU A 482 14.89 -39.53 -6.42
C LEU A 482 16.13 -38.64 -6.63
N ILE A 483 16.04 -37.61 -7.49
CA ILE A 483 17.19 -36.74 -7.79
C ILE A 483 17.68 -36.00 -6.54
N PRO A 484 16.83 -35.26 -5.78
CA PRO A 484 17.27 -34.63 -4.54
C PRO A 484 17.76 -35.62 -3.49
N MET A 485 17.16 -36.81 -3.42
CA MET A 485 17.57 -37.86 -2.47
C MET A 485 18.99 -38.35 -2.78
N LEU A 486 19.28 -38.66 -4.05
CA LEU A 486 20.61 -39.10 -4.48
C LEU A 486 21.65 -38.00 -4.26
N CYS A 487 21.36 -36.74 -4.63
CA CYS A 487 22.28 -35.64 -4.38
C CYS A 487 22.65 -35.48 -2.90
N ARG A 488 21.68 -35.64 -1.98
CA ARG A 488 21.93 -35.52 -0.53
C ARG A 488 22.70 -36.70 0.06
N SER A 489 22.39 -37.92 -0.36
CA SER A 489 22.91 -39.14 0.27
C SER A 489 24.23 -39.64 -0.33
N SER A 490 24.52 -39.27 -1.57
CA SER A 490 25.75 -39.67 -2.27
C SER A 490 26.66 -38.49 -2.66
N GLY A 491 26.22 -37.25 -2.39
CA GLY A 491 26.99 -36.04 -2.72
C GLY A 491 27.09 -35.73 -4.22
N ILE A 492 26.33 -36.43 -5.06
CA ILE A 492 26.41 -36.31 -6.52
C ILE A 492 25.70 -35.04 -7.00
N SER A 493 26.31 -34.32 -7.95
CA SER A 493 25.69 -33.14 -8.55
C SER A 493 24.50 -33.53 -9.44
N ARG A 494 23.51 -32.63 -9.57
CA ARG A 494 22.35 -32.89 -10.44
C ARG A 494 22.72 -33.07 -11.91
N GLN A 495 23.86 -32.52 -12.33
CA GLN A 495 24.36 -32.59 -13.70
C GLN A 495 25.01 -33.94 -14.03
N SER A 496 25.42 -34.68 -13.00
CA SER A 496 26.03 -36.01 -13.10
C SER A 496 25.00 -37.14 -13.26
N ILE A 497 23.70 -36.83 -13.11
CA ILE A 497 22.60 -37.80 -13.22
C ILE A 497 21.97 -37.68 -14.62
N GLY A 498 22.03 -38.75 -15.38
CA GLY A 498 21.49 -38.88 -16.74
C GLY A 498 20.07 -39.43 -16.75
N ALA A 499 19.81 -40.39 -17.65
CA ALA A 499 18.49 -40.98 -17.80
C ALA A 499 18.05 -41.76 -16.53
N ILE A 500 16.82 -41.50 -16.08
CA ILE A 500 16.16 -42.25 -15.00
C ILE A 500 15.01 -43.06 -15.59
N ARG A 501 15.02 -44.38 -15.37
CA ARG A 501 13.99 -45.31 -15.81
C ARG A 501 13.39 -46.03 -14.61
N VAL A 502 12.22 -45.58 -14.19
CA VAL A 502 11.45 -46.20 -13.10
C VAL A 502 10.67 -47.40 -13.66
N GLN A 503 10.89 -48.59 -13.10
CA GLN A 503 10.07 -49.79 -13.31
C GLN A 503 9.18 -50.05 -12.08
N PRO A 504 8.20 -50.98 -12.14
CA PRO A 504 7.31 -51.26 -11.02
C PRO A 504 8.01 -51.60 -9.70
N ASP A 505 9.09 -52.39 -9.77
CA ASP A 505 9.75 -52.96 -8.59
C ASP A 505 11.19 -52.41 -8.38
N GLN A 506 11.79 -51.74 -9.38
CA GLN A 506 13.14 -51.18 -9.30
C GLN A 506 13.31 -49.94 -10.20
N THR A 507 14.34 -49.14 -9.99
CA THR A 507 14.64 -47.95 -10.80
C THR A 507 16.06 -48.00 -11.30
N PHE A 508 16.25 -47.74 -12.60
CA PHE A 508 17.57 -47.64 -13.21
C PHE A 508 17.97 -46.19 -13.41
N ILE A 509 19.20 -45.84 -13.05
CA ILE A 509 19.76 -44.50 -13.20
C ILE A 509 21.08 -44.58 -13.94
N GLU A 510 21.26 -43.69 -14.90
CA GLU A 510 22.53 -43.48 -15.62
C GLU A 510 23.30 -42.35 -14.93
N ILE A 511 24.59 -42.56 -14.68
CA ILE A 511 25.43 -41.59 -13.96
C ILE A 511 26.76 -41.43 -14.71
N SER A 512 27.24 -40.18 -14.80
CA SER A 512 28.57 -39.87 -15.34
C SER A 512 29.69 -40.52 -14.49
N THR A 513 30.86 -40.77 -15.08
CA THR A 513 32.03 -41.37 -14.41
C THR A 513 32.35 -40.73 -13.05
N GLU A 514 32.38 -39.40 -12.98
CA GLU A 514 32.68 -38.65 -11.75
C GLU A 514 31.67 -38.91 -10.61
N GLY A 515 30.39 -39.12 -10.96
CA GLY A 515 29.34 -39.43 -9.99
C GLY A 515 29.27 -40.91 -9.63
N ALA A 516 29.73 -41.79 -10.53
CA ALA A 516 29.68 -43.24 -10.33
C ALA A 516 30.57 -43.70 -9.16
N ASP A 517 31.75 -43.12 -9.01
CA ASP A 517 32.66 -43.45 -7.91
C ASP A 517 32.14 -42.99 -6.54
N LEU A 518 31.42 -41.86 -6.52
CA LEU A 518 30.74 -41.37 -5.32
C LEU A 518 29.56 -42.26 -4.94
N LEU A 519 28.77 -42.72 -5.93
CA LEU A 519 27.63 -43.60 -5.64
C LEU A 519 28.06 -44.99 -5.17
N ARG A 520 29.17 -45.53 -5.69
CA ARG A 520 29.71 -46.83 -5.27
C ARG A 520 30.12 -46.85 -3.80
N ARG A 521 30.60 -45.73 -3.25
CA ARG A 521 30.98 -45.61 -1.83
C ARG A 521 29.75 -45.62 -0.90
N SER A 522 28.60 -45.17 -1.40
CA SER A 522 27.34 -45.09 -0.65
C SER A 522 26.44 -46.31 -0.91
N VAL A 523 26.85 -47.49 -0.41
CA VAL A 523 26.16 -48.77 -0.64
C VAL A 523 24.74 -48.83 -0.03
N LYS A 524 24.42 -47.97 0.95
CA LYS A 524 23.08 -47.84 1.55
C LYS A 524 22.59 -46.40 1.49
N LEU A 525 21.46 -46.18 0.81
CA LEU A 525 20.77 -44.89 0.78
C LEU A 525 19.75 -44.80 1.93
N GLU A 526 19.27 -43.58 2.21
CA GLU A 526 18.18 -43.35 3.18
C GLU A 526 16.98 -44.28 2.91
N LYS A 527 16.35 -44.79 3.97
CA LYS A 527 15.20 -45.73 3.94
C LYS A 527 15.48 -47.16 3.43
N GLY A 528 16.73 -47.65 3.53
CA GLY A 528 17.05 -49.05 3.24
C GLY A 528 17.00 -49.43 1.76
N ILE A 529 17.12 -48.43 0.88
CA ILE A 529 17.20 -48.63 -0.58
C ILE A 529 18.62 -49.04 -0.92
N ASN A 530 18.75 -50.23 -1.52
CA ASN A 530 20.04 -50.77 -1.95
C ASN A 530 20.36 -50.32 -3.36
N VAL A 531 21.61 -49.91 -3.56
CA VAL A 531 22.16 -49.55 -4.86
C VAL A 531 22.98 -50.72 -5.38
N LYS A 532 22.69 -51.21 -6.58
CA LYS A 532 23.49 -52.23 -7.25
C LYS A 532 24.14 -51.62 -8.50
N TYR A 533 25.45 -51.78 -8.61
CA TYR A 533 26.19 -51.40 -9.82
C TYR A 533 25.94 -52.42 -10.92
N LEU A 534 25.64 -51.95 -12.13
CA LEU A 534 25.51 -52.78 -13.33
C LEU A 534 26.71 -52.41 -14.20
N ASP A 535 27.61 -53.37 -14.45
CA ASP A 535 28.94 -53.21 -15.05
C ASP A 535 28.92 -52.60 -16.47
N GLY A 536 28.58 -51.31 -16.57
CA GLY A 536 28.58 -50.52 -17.81
C GLY A 536 27.52 -50.91 -18.84
N GLU A 537 26.89 -52.08 -18.76
CA GLU A 537 25.89 -52.51 -19.73
C GLU A 537 24.54 -51.82 -19.51
N LYS A 538 24.02 -51.20 -20.58
CA LYS A 538 22.66 -50.66 -20.62
C LYS A 538 21.66 -51.83 -20.47
N PRO A 539 20.81 -51.84 -19.43
CA PRO A 539 19.83 -52.91 -19.26
C PRO A 539 18.90 -53.02 -20.48
N ASP A 540 18.59 -54.24 -20.93
CA ASP A 540 17.70 -54.43 -22.07
C ASP A 540 16.25 -54.08 -21.70
N PHE A 541 15.73 -52.97 -22.23
CA PHE A 541 14.42 -52.41 -21.86
C PHE A 541 13.27 -52.92 -22.74
N LYS A 542 13.47 -54.00 -23.52
CA LYS A 542 12.54 -54.44 -24.58
C LYS A 542 11.14 -54.87 -24.12
N ASN A 543 10.90 -55.14 -22.84
CA ASN A 543 9.62 -55.69 -22.38
C ASN A 543 8.65 -54.73 -21.67
N TYR A 544 8.89 -53.41 -21.63
CA TYR A 544 7.93 -52.49 -21.00
C TYR A 544 7.75 -51.18 -21.75
N ARG A 545 6.66 -51.09 -22.53
CA ARG A 545 6.12 -49.81 -23.03
C ARG A 545 5.57 -49.01 -21.85
N SER A 546 6.09 -47.81 -21.61
CA SER A 546 5.45 -46.84 -20.71
C SER A 546 4.01 -46.56 -21.18
N PRO A 547 3.04 -46.29 -20.28
CA PRO A 547 1.73 -45.80 -20.71
C PRO A 547 1.94 -44.43 -21.36
N GLY A 548 1.88 -44.39 -22.69
CA GLY A 548 2.05 -43.17 -23.47
C GLY A 548 0.94 -42.18 -23.14
N PHE A 549 1.34 -40.96 -22.77
CA PHE A 549 0.49 -39.79 -22.80
C PHE A 549 -0.11 -39.66 -24.21
N LYS A 550 -1.43 -39.88 -24.36
CA LYS A 550 -2.12 -39.59 -25.62
C LYS A 550 -2.08 -38.07 -25.85
N ALA A 551 -1.27 -37.64 -26.81
CA ALA A 551 -1.32 -36.28 -27.33
C ALA A 551 -2.69 -36.07 -27.99
N ARG A 552 -3.49 -35.10 -27.49
CA ARG A 552 -4.61 -34.55 -28.23
C ARG A 552 -4.04 -33.69 -29.36
N ASN A 553 -4.14 -34.17 -30.59
CA ASN A 553 -3.86 -33.37 -31.78
C ASN A 553 -4.90 -32.24 -31.85
N PHE A 554 -4.45 -31.01 -31.63
CA PHE A 554 -5.19 -29.79 -31.95
C PHE A 554 -4.93 -29.47 -33.43
N SER A 555 -5.68 -30.11 -34.31
CA SER A 555 -5.83 -29.68 -35.70
C SER A 555 -7.17 -30.18 -36.20
N ASP A 556 -8.25 -29.54 -35.74
CA ASP A 556 -9.48 -29.48 -36.51
C ASP A 556 -10.28 -28.24 -36.12
N ASN A 557 -10.28 -27.29 -37.05
CA ASN A 557 -11.07 -26.07 -37.05
C ASN A 557 -12.55 -26.44 -37.25
N LYS A 558 -13.39 -26.39 -36.20
CA LYS A 558 -14.85 -26.19 -36.32
C LYS A 558 -15.39 -25.34 -35.17
N PRO A 559 -16.32 -24.40 -35.43
CA PRO A 559 -16.75 -23.40 -34.46
C PRO A 559 -17.67 -24.00 -33.39
N ILE A 560 -17.36 -23.76 -32.10
CA ILE A 560 -18.21 -24.19 -30.99
C ILE A 560 -19.39 -23.21 -30.87
N LYS A 561 -20.60 -23.75 -31.03
CA LYS A 561 -21.89 -23.06 -30.93
C LYS A 561 -22.12 -22.45 -29.53
N ARG A 562 -22.72 -21.25 -29.55
CA ARG A 562 -23.26 -20.49 -28.42
C ARG A 562 -24.08 -21.35 -27.43
N PHE A 563 -23.81 -21.16 -26.13
CA PHE A 563 -24.65 -21.64 -25.04
C PHE A 563 -26.07 -21.05 -25.12
N LYS A 564 -27.09 -21.93 -25.05
CA LYS A 564 -28.51 -21.57 -24.90
C LYS A 564 -28.81 -21.29 -23.42
N LYS A 565 -29.54 -20.18 -23.19
CA LYS A 565 -30.16 -19.76 -21.92
C LYS A 565 -31.05 -20.85 -21.34
N PHE A 566 -30.93 -21.09 -20.02
CA PHE A 566 -31.97 -21.71 -19.21
C PHE A 566 -33.16 -20.73 -19.09
N LYS A 567 -34.36 -21.18 -19.48
CA LYS A 567 -35.64 -20.56 -19.13
C LYS A 567 -36.21 -21.31 -17.93
N SER A 568 -36.62 -20.57 -16.91
CA SER A 568 -37.49 -21.03 -15.82
C SER A 568 -38.89 -21.32 -16.36
N SER A 569 -39.43 -22.51 -16.08
CA SER A 569 -40.85 -22.83 -16.22
C SER A 569 -41.59 -22.42 -14.96
N LYS A 570 -42.64 -21.60 -15.13
CA LYS A 570 -43.75 -21.51 -14.20
C LYS A 570 -44.54 -22.82 -14.23
N ASN A 571 -44.91 -23.31 -13.06
CA ASN A 571 -46.30 -23.59 -12.70
C ASN A 571 -46.48 -23.18 -11.24
#